data_AF-A0A6S7JZ81-F1
#
_entry.id   AF-A0A6S7JZ81-F1
#
_cell.length_a   1.000
_cell.length_b   1.000
_cell.length_c   1.000
_cell.angle_alpha   90.00
_cell.angle_beta   90.00
_cell.angle_gamma   90.00
#
_symmetry.space_group_name_H-M   'P 1'
#
loop_
_entity.id
_entity.type
_entity.pdbx_description
1 polymer ?
#
loop_
_entity_poly.entity_id
_entity_poly.type
_entity_poly.pdbx_seq_one_letter_code
_entity_poly.pdbx_strand_id
1 'polypeptide(L)'
;MASYIQGYDEERFATTVNRNFLCLICFNVLREPVLCPRNHHCFCRSCITKHLENSRRCPTCADELTLETLAEPQRMVKDYINELNIHCIYINRGCQEILQLQHLDNHEGTCGFTPAVCTNHGCGVTLNQRDLIHHQSELCEFRKLKCHSCGEMTKTLADMKKRMTNVETNMTDMKTDIEAVNNEVRGLKTALIEGFDEMKDVLVKMEDKKEENTRKVRNTASGDKENIVVAGGSGTNSVEMFNWRQRTWSPLQSLPKKRFGATSFVYNNHVTIAGGRSPGLVSDMIRMNFNPNPDLSMHWTDCPVKLPSKLERHSSVLYNDHLIVTGGYNGNGISDCIHEVQLVPPYTVKTLSRMPEPRRGHSTQLFDDNLLIVGGSTTDRYQDYLSSVVVYDIKKNECKQLAPLPYEVSLMATVRWGDNIVLMGGADKRGKVLHTVIIYNVKTEQSHLLPRMRCKRRGCTAVVIGNNIVVLGGDDERGRDLKSVEAFNFESYTWQELPEMSRARWFPTAVVV
;
A
#
# COMPACT_ATOMS: atom_id res chain seq x y z
N MET A 1 34.98 -9.73 -17.02
CA MET A 1 34.29 -10.61 -18.00
C MET A 1 33.71 -9.70 -19.08
N ALA A 2 34.19 -9.79 -20.32
CA ALA A 2 33.66 -8.96 -21.40
C ALA A 2 32.17 -9.31 -21.60
N SER A 3 31.27 -8.34 -21.42
CA SER A 3 29.85 -8.56 -21.68
C SER A 3 29.68 -8.89 -23.15
N TYR A 4 29.14 -10.07 -23.44
CA TYR A 4 28.95 -10.53 -24.80
C TYR A 4 27.92 -9.64 -25.52
N ILE A 5 28.35 -8.96 -26.59
CA ILE A 5 27.51 -8.00 -27.31
C ILE A 5 26.58 -8.76 -28.28
N GLN A 6 25.30 -8.79 -27.96
CA GLN A 6 24.23 -9.38 -28.80
C GLN A 6 23.66 -8.34 -29.79
N GLY A 7 22.57 -8.73 -30.48
CA GLY A 7 21.79 -7.80 -31.31
C GLY A 7 21.15 -6.67 -30.50
N TYR A 8 20.71 -5.62 -31.17
CA TYR A 8 20.07 -4.47 -30.54
C TYR A 8 18.66 -4.81 -30.07
N ASP A 9 18.35 -4.46 -28.82
CA ASP A 9 17.01 -4.61 -28.26
C ASP A 9 15.97 -3.86 -29.12
N GLU A 10 14.90 -4.55 -29.50
CA GLU A 10 13.83 -4.01 -30.36
C GLU A 10 13.12 -2.83 -29.69
N GLU A 11 12.98 -2.85 -28.36
CA GLU A 11 12.30 -1.79 -27.60
C GLU A 11 13.05 -0.44 -27.66
N ARG A 12 14.32 -0.45 -28.06
CA ARG A 12 15.11 0.78 -28.24
C ARG A 12 14.83 1.49 -29.56
N PHE A 13 14.15 0.88 -30.52
CA PHE A 13 13.90 1.51 -31.80
C PHE A 13 12.67 2.41 -31.74
N ALA A 14 12.77 3.59 -32.37
CA ALA A 14 11.70 4.58 -32.38
C ALA A 14 10.47 4.14 -33.20
N THR A 15 10.65 3.17 -34.09
CA THR A 15 9.60 2.57 -34.91
C THR A 15 9.69 1.06 -34.86
N THR A 16 8.57 0.37 -35.12
CA THR A 16 8.54 -1.08 -35.21
C THR A 16 9.48 -1.56 -36.32
N VAL A 17 10.39 -2.46 -35.99
CA VAL A 17 11.38 -3.00 -36.93
C VAL A 17 10.78 -4.22 -37.63
N ASN A 18 11.02 -4.34 -38.95
CA ASN A 18 10.56 -5.50 -39.69
C ASN A 18 11.25 -6.77 -39.16
N ARG A 19 10.46 -7.82 -38.91
CA ARG A 19 10.94 -9.10 -38.37
C ARG A 19 12.04 -9.76 -39.20
N ASN A 20 12.13 -9.45 -40.49
CA ASN A 20 13.21 -9.93 -41.37
C ASN A 20 14.59 -9.38 -40.97
N PHE A 21 14.65 -8.34 -40.14
CA PHE A 21 15.88 -7.77 -39.60
C PHE A 21 16.19 -8.24 -38.18
N LEU A 22 15.56 -9.32 -37.73
CA LEU A 22 15.85 -9.97 -36.45
C LEU A 22 16.83 -11.12 -36.64
N CYS A 23 17.73 -11.26 -35.67
CA CYS A 23 18.68 -12.36 -35.60
C CYS A 23 17.96 -13.66 -35.21
N LEU A 24 18.16 -14.74 -35.96
CA LEU A 24 17.54 -16.03 -35.66
C LEU A 24 18.12 -16.76 -34.43
N ILE A 25 19.15 -16.21 -33.78
CA ILE A 25 19.75 -16.77 -32.55
C ILE A 25 19.34 -15.98 -31.30
N CYS A 26 19.51 -14.66 -31.32
CA CYS A 26 19.22 -13.81 -30.16
C CYS A 26 17.86 -13.10 -30.24
N PHE A 27 17.13 -13.24 -31.34
CA PHE A 27 15.81 -12.66 -31.60
C PHE A 27 15.75 -11.12 -31.57
N ASN A 28 16.89 -10.46 -31.39
CA ASN A 28 17.06 -9.00 -31.41
C ASN A 28 17.36 -8.47 -32.82
N VAL A 29 17.24 -7.16 -33.01
CA VAL A 29 17.59 -6.49 -34.27
C VAL A 29 19.07 -6.71 -34.59
N LEU A 30 19.36 -7.04 -35.84
CA LEU A 30 20.69 -7.48 -36.27
C LEU A 30 21.79 -6.45 -35.98
N ARG A 31 22.85 -6.91 -35.33
CA ARG A 31 24.13 -6.20 -35.21
C ARG A 31 25.18 -6.91 -36.05
N GLU A 32 25.84 -6.18 -36.95
CA GLU A 32 26.78 -6.74 -37.94
C GLU A 32 26.18 -7.97 -38.65
N PRO A 33 25.13 -7.78 -39.47
CA PRO A 33 24.36 -8.89 -40.03
C PRO A 33 25.21 -9.75 -40.98
N VAL A 34 25.12 -11.07 -40.84
CA VAL A 34 25.75 -12.07 -41.71
C VAL A 34 24.75 -13.17 -42.07
N LEU A 35 24.97 -13.82 -43.21
CA LEU A 35 24.03 -14.76 -43.83
C LEU A 35 24.62 -16.17 -43.98
N CYS A 36 23.75 -17.17 -43.86
CA CYS A 36 24.00 -18.49 -44.42
C CYS A 36 23.90 -18.43 -45.96
N PRO A 37 24.94 -18.83 -46.74
CA PRO A 37 24.96 -18.62 -48.19
C PRO A 37 23.83 -19.31 -48.98
N ARG A 38 23.42 -20.51 -48.56
CA ARG A 38 22.44 -21.30 -49.29
C ARG A 38 21.01 -20.81 -49.08
N ASN A 39 20.65 -20.60 -47.82
CA ASN A 39 19.26 -20.36 -47.42
C ASN A 39 19.03 -18.94 -46.89
N HIS A 40 20.04 -18.06 -46.94
CA HIS A 40 19.94 -16.64 -46.54
C HIS A 40 19.42 -16.39 -45.12
N HIS A 41 19.57 -17.37 -44.22
CA HIS A 41 19.29 -17.19 -42.79
C HIS A 41 20.21 -16.13 -42.19
N CYS A 42 19.63 -15.14 -41.50
CA CYS A 42 20.35 -13.97 -41.03
C CYS A 42 20.64 -14.03 -39.52
N PHE A 43 21.86 -13.66 -39.15
CA PHE A 43 22.36 -13.70 -37.78
C PHE A 43 23.21 -12.47 -37.47
N CYS A 44 23.32 -12.10 -36.19
CA CYS A 44 24.38 -11.19 -35.75
C CYS A 44 25.73 -11.90 -35.85
N ARG A 45 26.78 -11.20 -36.30
CA ARG A 45 28.13 -11.76 -36.43
C ARG A 45 28.62 -12.45 -35.14
N SER A 46 28.45 -11.79 -34.00
CA SER A 46 28.82 -12.37 -32.69
C SER A 46 28.06 -13.66 -32.41
N CYS A 47 26.73 -13.64 -32.58
CA CYS A 47 25.82 -14.75 -32.31
C CYS A 47 26.17 -16.01 -33.11
N ILE A 48 26.36 -15.87 -34.43
CA ILE A 48 26.71 -17.02 -35.26
C ILE A 48 28.15 -17.47 -35.00
N THR A 49 29.08 -16.55 -34.74
CA THR A 49 30.47 -16.90 -34.44
C THR A 49 30.56 -17.83 -33.24
N LYS A 50 29.86 -17.50 -32.15
CA LYS A 50 29.80 -18.33 -30.95
C LYS A 50 29.12 -19.68 -31.18
N HIS A 51 28.07 -19.73 -32.00
CA HIS A 51 27.46 -21.01 -32.38
C HIS A 51 28.47 -21.89 -33.12
N LEU A 52 29.23 -21.27 -34.03
CA LEU A 52 30.19 -21.97 -34.88
C LEU A 52 31.45 -22.44 -34.15
N GLU A 53 31.74 -21.93 -32.94
CA GLU A 53 32.76 -22.50 -32.05
C GLU A 53 32.45 -23.95 -31.67
N ASN A 54 31.16 -24.32 -31.59
CA ASN A 54 30.70 -25.62 -31.10
C ASN A 54 29.96 -26.44 -32.17
N SER A 55 29.73 -25.89 -33.36
CA SER A 55 28.94 -26.50 -34.43
C SER A 55 29.50 -26.07 -35.79
N ARG A 56 29.54 -26.95 -36.79
CA ARG A 56 29.91 -26.58 -38.18
C ARG A 56 28.69 -26.48 -39.09
N ARG A 57 27.54 -26.16 -38.51
CA ARG A 57 26.25 -26.15 -39.21
C ARG A 57 25.46 -24.90 -38.90
N CYS A 58 24.63 -24.50 -39.85
CA CYS A 58 23.64 -23.45 -39.68
C CYS A 58 22.60 -23.88 -38.63
N PRO A 59 22.29 -23.05 -37.62
CA PRO A 59 21.29 -23.37 -36.59
C PRO A 59 19.89 -23.66 -37.14
N THR A 60 19.56 -23.09 -38.30
CA THR A 60 18.19 -23.10 -38.85
C THR A 60 17.97 -24.20 -39.88
N CYS A 61 18.89 -24.38 -40.84
CA CYS A 61 18.76 -25.40 -41.91
C CYS A 61 19.70 -26.59 -41.77
N ALA A 62 20.60 -26.59 -40.78
CA ALA A 62 21.62 -27.62 -40.58
C ALA A 62 22.62 -27.82 -41.74
N ASP A 63 22.61 -26.94 -42.75
CA ASP A 63 23.64 -26.89 -43.80
C ASP A 63 25.03 -26.65 -43.19
N GLU A 64 26.07 -27.18 -43.83
CA GLU A 64 27.46 -26.89 -43.46
C GLU A 64 27.72 -25.38 -43.53
N LEU A 65 28.23 -24.83 -42.44
CA LEU A 65 28.50 -23.41 -42.28
C LEU A 65 29.74 -23.24 -41.40
N THR A 66 30.71 -22.47 -41.89
CA THR A 66 31.92 -22.04 -41.17
C THR A 66 32.06 -20.52 -41.24
N LEU A 67 32.92 -19.95 -40.38
CA LEU A 67 33.17 -18.50 -40.36
C LEU A 67 33.65 -17.95 -41.70
N GLU A 68 34.42 -18.73 -42.45
CA GLU A 68 34.96 -18.37 -43.76
C GLU A 68 33.90 -18.38 -44.86
N THR A 69 32.86 -19.20 -44.68
CA THR A 69 31.77 -19.35 -45.65
C THR A 69 30.61 -18.38 -45.42
N LEU A 70 30.62 -17.58 -44.34
CA LEU A 70 29.53 -16.63 -44.07
C LEU A 70 29.41 -15.60 -45.20
N ALA A 71 28.20 -15.41 -45.70
CA ALA A 71 27.92 -14.41 -46.72
C ALA A 71 27.54 -13.07 -46.07
N GLU A 72 27.89 -11.98 -46.74
CA GLU A 72 27.50 -10.63 -46.34
C GLU A 72 26.16 -10.27 -47.02
N PRO A 73 25.21 -9.63 -46.32
CA PRO A 73 23.97 -9.18 -46.92
C PRO A 73 24.22 -8.08 -47.96
N GLN A 74 23.28 -7.95 -48.91
CA GLN A 74 23.32 -6.91 -49.93
C GLN A 74 23.44 -5.52 -49.29
N ARG A 75 24.21 -4.63 -49.92
CA ARG A 75 24.49 -3.29 -49.40
C ARG A 75 23.24 -2.51 -49.02
N MET A 76 22.20 -2.54 -49.87
CA MET A 76 20.91 -1.87 -49.60
C MET A 76 20.25 -2.34 -48.29
N VAL A 77 20.39 -3.62 -47.92
CA VAL A 77 19.86 -4.16 -46.66
C VAL A 77 20.65 -3.62 -45.47
N LYS A 78 21.98 -3.51 -45.59
CA LYS A 78 22.83 -2.92 -44.54
C LYS A 78 22.52 -1.44 -44.35
N ASP A 79 22.38 -0.70 -45.45
CA ASP A 79 22.06 0.72 -45.44
C ASP A 79 20.69 0.96 -44.76
N TYR A 80 19.68 0.13 -45.08
CA TYR A 80 18.36 0.23 -44.44
C TYR A 80 18.42 -0.02 -42.91
N ILE A 81 19.15 -1.04 -42.47
CA ILE A 81 19.33 -1.31 -41.03
C ILE A 81 20.06 -0.15 -40.34
N ASN A 82 21.07 0.42 -41.00
CA ASN A 82 21.87 1.53 -40.50
C ASN A 82 21.10 2.86 -40.39
N GLU A 83 20.05 3.04 -41.19
CA GLU A 83 19.17 4.21 -41.18
C GLU A 83 18.06 4.12 -40.11
N LEU A 84 17.88 2.98 -39.46
CA LEU A 84 16.88 2.82 -38.39
C LEU A 84 17.19 3.75 -37.22
N ASN A 85 16.16 4.41 -36.70
CA ASN A 85 16.27 5.31 -35.55
C ASN A 85 16.18 4.53 -34.25
N ILE A 86 17.18 4.71 -33.39
CA ILE A 86 17.35 4.01 -32.13
C ILE A 86 17.63 5.00 -30.99
N HIS A 87 17.09 4.70 -29.82
CA HIS A 87 17.38 5.38 -28.56
C HIS A 87 18.74 4.92 -27.99
N CYS A 88 19.52 5.86 -27.47
CA CYS A 88 20.74 5.56 -26.72
C CYS A 88 20.51 4.56 -25.56
N ILE A 89 21.47 3.65 -25.29
CA ILE A 89 21.38 2.71 -24.15
C ILE A 89 21.17 3.41 -22.79
N TYR A 90 21.58 4.67 -22.69
CA TYR A 90 21.51 5.46 -21.47
C TYR A 90 20.21 6.28 -21.34
N ILE A 91 19.14 5.90 -22.05
CA ILE A 91 17.81 6.54 -21.93
C ILE A 91 17.31 6.55 -20.48
N ASN A 92 17.49 5.44 -19.76
CA ASN A 92 17.12 5.32 -18.34
C ASN A 92 18.02 6.14 -17.40
N ARG A 93 19.15 6.67 -17.89
CA ARG A 93 20.03 7.59 -17.16
C ARG A 93 19.79 9.06 -17.54
N GLY A 94 18.91 9.33 -18.51
CA GLY A 94 18.48 10.66 -18.92
C GLY A 94 18.87 11.08 -20.34
N CYS A 95 19.51 10.22 -21.13
CA CYS A 95 19.83 10.55 -22.52
C CYS A 95 18.55 10.50 -23.39
N GLN A 96 18.17 11.61 -24.01
CA GLN A 96 16.97 11.70 -24.86
C GLN A 96 17.27 11.63 -26.36
N GLU A 97 18.53 11.39 -26.74
CA GLU A 97 18.95 11.35 -28.14
C GLU A 97 18.34 10.15 -28.87
N ILE A 98 17.78 10.44 -30.05
CA ILE A 98 17.33 9.47 -31.05
C ILE A 98 18.17 9.70 -32.29
N LEU A 99 18.85 8.65 -32.73
CA LEU A 99 19.83 8.74 -33.81
C LEU A 99 19.74 7.53 -34.72
N GLN A 100 20.20 7.70 -35.96
CA GLN A 100 20.36 6.58 -36.87
C GLN A 100 21.40 5.60 -36.31
N LEU A 101 21.13 4.30 -36.48
CA LEU A 101 21.93 3.21 -35.94
C LEU A 101 23.42 3.33 -36.29
N GLN A 102 23.76 3.79 -37.50
CA GLN A 102 25.15 4.03 -37.93
C GLN A 102 25.94 5.02 -37.07
N HIS A 103 25.26 5.95 -36.39
CA HIS A 103 25.89 6.95 -35.53
C HIS A 103 25.90 6.54 -34.05
N LEU A 104 25.29 5.40 -33.71
CA LEU A 104 25.05 4.99 -32.33
C LEU A 104 26.36 4.77 -31.55
N ASP A 105 27.30 4.02 -32.11
CA ASP A 105 28.55 3.70 -31.40
C ASP A 105 29.39 4.96 -31.14
N ASN A 106 29.38 5.93 -32.07
CA ASN A 106 30.05 7.22 -31.89
C ASN A 106 29.40 8.05 -30.76
N HIS A 107 28.07 8.06 -30.70
CA HIS A 107 27.35 8.72 -29.62
C HIS A 107 27.58 8.02 -28.28
N GLU A 108 27.42 6.69 -28.19
CA GLU A 108 27.57 5.94 -26.93
C GLU A 108 28.99 6.07 -26.35
N GLY A 109 30.01 6.20 -27.21
CA GLY A 109 31.39 6.48 -26.81
C GLY A 109 31.63 7.88 -26.24
N THR A 110 30.76 8.85 -26.53
CA THR A 110 30.88 10.25 -26.09
C THR A 110 29.69 10.74 -25.25
N CYS A 111 28.74 9.85 -24.95
CA CYS A 111 27.49 10.20 -24.29
C CYS A 111 27.76 10.71 -22.86
N GLY A 112 27.27 11.92 -22.56
CA GLY A 112 27.41 12.50 -21.23
C GLY A 112 26.71 11.70 -20.12
N PHE A 113 25.83 10.75 -20.46
CA PHE A 113 25.10 9.90 -19.51
C PHE A 113 25.77 8.54 -19.26
N THR A 114 26.87 8.24 -19.95
CA THR A 114 27.69 7.05 -19.71
C THR A 114 28.09 6.98 -18.24
N PRO A 115 27.94 5.82 -17.56
CA PRO A 115 28.35 5.65 -16.18
C PRO A 115 29.85 5.88 -15.99
N ALA A 116 30.22 6.70 -15.01
CA ALA A 116 31.61 6.99 -14.67
C ALA A 116 31.82 6.96 -13.16
N VAL A 117 32.90 6.33 -12.72
CA VAL A 117 33.21 6.19 -11.30
C VAL A 117 34.11 7.34 -10.85
N CYS A 118 33.78 7.94 -9.71
CA CYS A 118 34.59 8.99 -9.10
C CYS A 118 36.00 8.46 -8.75
N THR A 119 37.03 9.13 -9.30
CA THR A 119 38.44 8.79 -9.05
C THR A 119 39.02 9.41 -7.76
N ASN A 120 38.26 10.22 -7.02
CA ASN A 120 38.71 10.71 -5.72
C ASN A 120 38.85 9.53 -4.76
N HIS A 121 40.03 9.40 -4.15
CA HIS A 121 40.41 8.24 -3.35
C HIS A 121 39.46 8.07 -2.15
N GLY A 122 38.70 6.96 -2.14
CA GLY A 122 37.73 6.65 -1.10
C GLY A 122 36.26 6.94 -1.45
N CYS A 123 35.96 7.57 -2.60
CA CYS A 123 34.58 7.90 -2.98
C CYS A 123 33.83 6.70 -3.60
N GLY A 124 34.30 6.18 -4.74
CA GLY A 124 33.69 5.01 -5.42
C GLY A 124 32.27 5.22 -5.99
N VAL A 125 31.69 6.42 -5.89
CA VAL A 125 30.33 6.71 -6.42
C VAL A 125 30.33 6.66 -7.94
N THR A 126 29.28 6.07 -8.53
CA THR A 126 29.05 6.04 -9.99
C THR A 126 28.05 7.11 -10.39
N LEU A 127 28.44 8.01 -11.29
CA LEU A 127 27.66 9.16 -11.78
C LEU A 127 27.56 9.13 -13.31
N ASN A 128 26.87 10.10 -13.89
CA ASN A 128 26.94 10.34 -15.33
C ASN A 128 28.26 11.04 -15.68
N GLN A 129 28.88 10.68 -16.81
CA GLN A 129 30.15 11.25 -17.28
C GLN A 129 30.17 12.78 -17.27
N ARG A 130 29.05 13.42 -17.67
CA ARG A 130 28.91 14.88 -17.70
C ARG A 130 28.96 15.54 -16.32
N ASP A 131 28.54 14.80 -15.28
CA ASP A 131 28.44 15.29 -13.90
C ASP A 131 29.72 14.97 -13.09
N LEU A 132 30.60 14.13 -13.63
CA LEU A 132 31.78 13.60 -12.94
C LEU A 132 32.75 14.70 -12.51
N ILE A 133 33.06 15.64 -13.41
CA ILE A 133 34.03 16.72 -13.13
C ILE A 133 33.50 17.62 -12.02
N HIS A 134 32.24 18.06 -12.13
CA HIS A 134 31.61 18.92 -11.12
C HIS A 134 31.52 18.22 -9.77
N HIS A 135 31.20 16.92 -9.76
CA HIS A 135 31.28 16.14 -8.53
C HIS A 135 32.70 16.12 -7.98
N GLN A 136 33.71 15.73 -8.76
CA GLN A 136 35.09 15.60 -8.29
C GLN A 136 35.69 16.91 -7.78
N SER A 137 35.35 18.04 -8.40
CA SER A 137 35.91 19.34 -8.06
C SER A 137 35.11 20.07 -6.98
N GLU A 138 33.77 19.99 -6.99
CA GLU A 138 32.92 20.82 -6.15
C GLU A 138 32.16 20.08 -5.05
N LEU A 139 31.62 18.90 -5.35
CA LEU A 139 30.66 18.23 -4.48
C LEU A 139 31.24 17.05 -3.70
N CYS A 140 32.34 16.46 -4.16
CA CYS A 140 32.91 15.26 -3.59
C CYS A 140 33.55 15.57 -2.24
N GLU A 141 33.06 14.93 -1.19
CA GLU A 141 33.61 15.05 0.17
C GLU A 141 35.08 14.60 0.26
N PHE A 142 35.53 13.76 -0.68
CA PHE A 142 36.91 13.26 -0.78
C PHE A 142 37.81 14.09 -1.71
N ARG A 143 37.38 15.29 -2.13
CA ARG A 143 38.18 16.17 -3.01
C ARG A 143 39.43 16.71 -2.30
N LYS A 144 40.55 16.78 -3.01
CA LYS A 144 41.78 17.41 -2.50
C LYS A 144 41.72 18.92 -2.74
N LEU A 145 41.73 19.73 -1.67
CA LEU A 145 41.85 21.18 -1.77
C LEU A 145 43.33 21.57 -1.89
N LYS A 146 43.68 22.40 -2.89
CA LYS A 146 45.01 23.01 -2.99
C LYS A 146 45.03 24.32 -2.20
N CYS A 147 45.86 24.39 -1.17
CA CYS A 147 46.13 25.63 -0.44
C CYS A 147 47.04 26.54 -1.27
N HIS A 148 46.66 27.81 -1.45
CA HIS A 148 47.40 28.77 -2.27
C HIS A 148 48.57 29.44 -1.53
N SER A 149 48.82 29.08 -0.27
CA SER A 149 49.68 29.87 0.64
C SER A 149 50.86 29.10 1.22
N CYS A 150 51.10 27.85 0.84
CA CYS A 150 52.26 27.11 1.35
C CYS A 150 52.91 26.22 0.28
N GLY A 151 53.97 26.76 -0.31
CA GLY A 151 55.08 25.94 -0.82
C GLY A 151 55.68 25.10 0.32
N GLU A 152 56.25 23.96 -0.03
CA GLU A 152 56.44 22.79 0.85
C GLU A 152 57.10 22.97 2.23
N MET A 153 56.60 22.13 3.16
CA MET A 153 57.14 21.51 4.39
C MET A 153 58.20 22.20 5.26
N THR A 154 57.93 22.23 6.58
CA THR A 154 58.71 21.50 7.61
C THR A 154 58.10 21.70 9.01
N LYS A 155 57.20 20.81 9.46
CA LYS A 155 56.94 20.55 10.91
C LYS A 155 55.98 19.37 11.20
N THR A 156 55.95 18.32 10.37
CA THR A 156 54.91 17.28 10.46
C THR A 156 55.45 15.85 10.49
N LEU A 157 56.52 15.60 11.27
CA LEU A 157 56.92 14.21 11.58
C LEU A 157 56.72 13.86 13.06
N ALA A 158 56.94 14.80 13.98
CA ALA A 158 56.70 14.58 15.41
C ALA A 158 55.20 14.50 15.75
N ASP A 159 54.39 15.42 15.20
CA ASP A 159 52.93 15.42 15.42
C ASP A 159 52.22 14.27 14.70
N MET A 160 52.75 13.81 13.56
CA MET A 160 52.25 12.62 12.87
C MET A 160 52.49 11.36 13.69
N LYS A 161 53.65 11.23 14.35
CA LYS A 161 53.94 10.07 15.19
C LYS A 161 53.03 10.01 16.42
N LYS A 162 52.77 11.16 17.05
CA LYS A 162 51.85 11.29 18.18
C LYS A 162 50.39 11.06 17.78
N ARG A 163 50.00 11.51 16.57
CA ARG A 163 48.68 11.22 16.00
C ARG A 163 48.52 9.75 15.59
N MET A 164 49.57 9.11 15.06
CA MET A 164 49.55 7.68 14.75
C MET A 164 49.37 6.83 16.00
N THR A 165 50.08 7.13 17.09
CA THR A 165 49.87 6.42 18.36
C THR A 165 48.48 6.65 18.94
N ASN A 166 47.93 7.87 18.83
CA ASN A 166 46.55 8.14 19.24
C ASN A 166 45.51 7.46 18.34
N VAL A 167 45.78 7.33 17.04
CA VAL A 167 44.90 6.61 16.11
C VAL A 167 44.97 5.11 16.37
N GLU A 168 46.13 4.56 16.69
CA GLU A 168 46.29 3.16 17.09
C GLU A 168 45.53 2.85 18.38
N THR A 169 45.63 3.70 19.40
CA THR A 169 44.83 3.54 20.64
C THR A 169 43.34 3.71 20.38
N ASN A 170 42.93 4.70 19.59
CA ASN A 170 41.51 4.88 19.26
C ASN A 170 40.96 3.72 18.42
N MET A 171 41.79 3.08 17.60
CA MET A 171 41.40 1.92 16.79
C MET A 171 41.29 0.64 17.63
N THR A 172 42.10 0.50 18.69
CA THR A 172 41.92 -0.58 19.67
C THR A 172 40.67 -0.35 20.52
N ASP A 173 40.41 0.89 20.94
CA ASP A 173 39.22 1.25 21.73
C ASP A 173 37.93 1.06 20.90
N MET A 174 37.94 1.49 19.64
CA MET A 174 36.83 1.24 18.70
C MET A 174 36.59 -0.25 18.48
N LYS A 175 37.65 -1.07 18.47
CA LYS A 175 37.52 -2.52 18.33
C LYS A 175 36.87 -3.13 19.58
N THR A 176 37.24 -2.68 20.77
CA THR A 176 36.59 -3.11 22.02
C THR A 176 35.13 -2.66 22.09
N ASP A 177 34.80 -1.46 21.61
CA ASP A 177 33.42 -0.96 21.54
C ASP A 177 32.57 -1.77 20.55
N ILE A 178 33.12 -2.11 19.37
CA ILE A 178 32.45 -2.99 18.40
C ILE A 178 32.22 -4.38 18.99
N GLU A 179 33.17 -4.92 19.75
CA GLU A 179 33.01 -6.19 20.45
C GLU A 179 31.94 -6.10 21.56
N ALA A 180 31.88 -5.00 22.30
CA ALA A 180 30.83 -4.73 23.29
C ALA A 180 29.44 -4.63 22.65
N VAL A 181 29.29 -3.87 21.57
CA VAL A 181 28.03 -3.76 20.81
C VAL A 181 27.63 -5.11 20.23
N ASN A 182 28.57 -5.89 19.68
CA ASN A 182 28.27 -7.24 19.20
C ASN A 182 27.84 -8.19 20.32
N ASN A 183 28.39 -8.04 21.53
CA ASN A 183 27.94 -8.77 22.72
C ASN A 183 26.51 -8.38 23.10
N GLU A 184 26.17 -7.10 23.10
CA GLU A 184 24.82 -6.60 23.38
C GLU A 184 23.80 -7.06 22.33
N VAL A 185 24.15 -6.98 21.04
CA VAL A 185 23.30 -7.47 19.94
C VAL A 185 23.06 -8.97 20.07
N ARG A 186 24.06 -9.75 20.49
CA ARG A 186 23.90 -11.17 20.78
C ARG A 186 22.98 -11.40 21.98
N GLY A 187 23.12 -10.60 23.05
CA GLY A 187 22.25 -10.65 24.22
C GLY A 187 20.79 -10.34 23.87
N LEU A 188 20.56 -9.30 23.07
CA LEU A 188 19.23 -8.96 22.54
C LEU A 188 18.67 -10.08 21.65
N LYS A 189 19.50 -10.72 20.83
CA LYS A 189 19.09 -11.87 20.01
C LYS A 189 18.68 -13.06 20.87
N THR A 190 19.44 -13.36 21.93
CA THR A 190 19.10 -14.43 22.88
C THR A 190 17.81 -14.11 23.63
N ALA A 191 17.66 -12.89 24.16
CA ALA A 191 16.44 -12.44 24.85
C ALA A 191 15.21 -12.45 23.92
N LEU A 192 15.39 -12.15 22.63
CA LEU A 192 14.31 -12.25 21.64
C LEU A 192 13.90 -13.71 21.41
N ILE A 193 14.86 -14.63 21.32
CA ILE A 193 14.58 -16.07 21.18
C ILE A 193 13.90 -16.62 22.44
N GLU A 194 14.41 -16.28 23.62
CA GLU A 194 13.79 -16.64 24.90
C GLU A 194 12.36 -16.07 25.01
N GLY A 195 12.14 -14.82 24.60
CA GLY A 195 10.81 -14.22 24.55
C GLY A 195 9.87 -14.89 23.55
N PHE A 196 10.38 -15.38 22.41
CA PHE A 196 9.59 -16.17 21.47
C PHE A 196 9.25 -17.55 22.03
N ASP A 197 10.16 -18.21 22.73
CA ASP A 197 9.93 -19.51 23.36
C ASP A 197 8.99 -19.39 24.57
N GLU A 198 9.10 -18.34 25.38
CA GLU A 198 8.14 -18.02 26.45
C GLU A 198 6.74 -17.73 25.88
N MET A 199 6.66 -16.98 24.78
CA MET A 199 5.39 -16.72 24.08
C MET A 199 4.79 -18.00 23.51
N LYS A 200 5.62 -18.92 23.03
CA LYS A 200 5.20 -20.24 22.56
C LYS A 200 4.71 -21.13 23.71
N ASP A 201 5.38 -21.11 24.85
CA ASP A 201 4.93 -21.80 26.07
C ASP A 201 3.63 -21.22 26.63
N VAL A 202 3.45 -19.89 26.55
CA VAL A 202 2.19 -19.24 26.87
C VAL A 202 1.10 -19.64 25.89
N LEU A 203 1.40 -19.75 24.58
CA LEU A 203 0.46 -20.22 23.56
C LEU A 203 0.04 -21.68 23.80
N VAL A 204 0.98 -22.57 24.14
CA VAL A 204 0.67 -23.98 24.49
C VAL A 204 -0.17 -24.05 25.76
N LYS A 205 0.19 -23.29 26.82
CA LYS A 205 -0.62 -23.21 28.04
C LYS A 205 -1.99 -22.57 27.82
N MET A 206 -2.11 -21.67 26.83
CA MET A 206 -3.37 -21.09 26.39
C MET A 206 -4.19 -22.09 25.58
N GLU A 207 -3.57 -22.98 24.79
CA GLU A 207 -4.25 -24.08 24.09
C GLU A 207 -4.78 -25.14 25.07
N ASP A 208 -4.01 -25.52 26.08
CA ASP A 208 -4.45 -26.43 27.15
C ASP A 208 -5.60 -25.83 27.98
N LYS A 209 -5.49 -24.54 28.33
CA LYS A 209 -6.58 -23.79 28.99
C LYS A 209 -7.76 -23.53 28.06
N LYS A 210 -7.54 -23.42 26.74
CA LYS A 210 -8.60 -23.31 25.73
C LYS A 210 -9.34 -24.63 25.63
N GLU A 211 -8.71 -25.79 25.63
CA GLU A 211 -9.42 -27.09 25.68
C GLU A 211 -10.22 -27.27 26.98
N GLU A 212 -9.66 -26.87 28.11
CA GLU A 212 -10.35 -26.95 29.41
C GLU A 212 -11.52 -25.94 29.52
N ASN A 213 -11.35 -24.72 29.01
CA ASN A 213 -12.45 -23.74 28.90
C ASN A 213 -13.45 -24.10 27.80
N THR A 214 -13.06 -24.73 26.70
CA THR A 214 -13.98 -25.17 25.64
C THR A 214 -14.88 -26.30 26.15
N ARG A 215 -14.38 -27.14 27.06
CA ARG A 215 -15.19 -28.11 27.82
C ARG A 215 -16.14 -27.46 28.84
N LYS A 216 -15.78 -26.32 29.43
CA LYS A 216 -16.66 -25.56 30.35
C LYS A 216 -17.67 -24.65 29.63
N VAL A 217 -17.30 -24.05 28.49
CA VAL A 217 -18.13 -23.14 27.67
C VAL A 217 -19.22 -23.88 26.88
N ARG A 218 -19.02 -25.18 26.57
CA ARG A 218 -20.10 -26.02 26.00
C ARG A 218 -21.36 -26.08 26.87
N ASN A 219 -21.28 -25.74 28.15
CA ASN A 219 -22.42 -25.77 29.08
C ASN A 219 -23.04 -24.40 29.42
N THR A 220 -22.66 -23.32 28.74
CA THR A 220 -23.32 -22.01 28.92
C THR A 220 -23.59 -21.37 27.56
N ALA A 221 -24.80 -21.58 27.04
CA ALA A 221 -25.33 -20.84 25.91
C ALA A 221 -25.50 -19.36 26.28
N SER A 222 -24.72 -18.48 25.63
CA SER A 222 -25.03 -17.06 25.51
C SER A 222 -24.90 -16.67 24.04
N GLY A 223 -25.96 -16.09 23.46
CA GLY A 223 -26.19 -15.97 22.01
C GLY A 223 -25.05 -15.36 21.21
N ASP A 224 -24.50 -16.15 20.29
CA ASP A 224 -23.55 -15.67 19.30
C ASP A 224 -24.26 -14.74 18.31
N LYS A 225 -23.74 -13.52 18.15
CA LYS A 225 -24.15 -12.65 17.04
C LYS A 225 -23.65 -13.27 15.74
N GLU A 226 -24.56 -13.89 15.00
CA GLU A 226 -24.24 -14.74 13.85
C GLU A 226 -24.49 -14.07 12.50
N ASN A 227 -25.07 -12.86 12.50
CA ASN A 227 -25.54 -12.24 11.26
C ASN A 227 -24.95 -10.84 11.06
N ILE A 228 -24.75 -10.48 9.79
CA ILE A 228 -24.31 -9.15 9.37
C ILE A 228 -25.45 -8.52 8.60
N VAL A 229 -25.96 -7.37 9.03
CA VAL A 229 -26.94 -6.58 8.29
C VAL A 229 -26.20 -5.49 7.52
N VAL A 230 -26.42 -5.41 6.21
CA VAL A 230 -25.92 -4.34 5.34
C VAL A 230 -27.08 -3.54 4.76
N ALA A 231 -27.01 -2.22 4.85
CA ALA A 231 -28.09 -1.32 4.48
C ALA A 231 -27.61 -0.14 3.61
N GLY A 232 -28.47 0.26 2.67
CA GLY A 232 -28.24 1.43 1.82
C GLY A 232 -27.00 1.32 0.93
N GLY A 233 -26.41 2.46 0.62
CA GLY A 233 -25.37 2.62 -0.40
C GLY A 233 -25.92 3.31 -1.65
N SER A 234 -25.01 3.82 -2.49
CA SER A 234 -25.35 4.54 -3.71
C SER A 234 -26.30 3.72 -4.58
N GLY A 235 -27.35 4.36 -5.09
CA GLY A 235 -28.31 3.72 -6.00
C GLY A 235 -29.35 2.78 -5.37
N THR A 236 -29.26 2.42 -4.08
CA THR A 236 -30.16 1.43 -3.46
C THR A 236 -30.75 1.84 -2.10
N ASN A 237 -31.91 1.29 -1.78
CA ASN A 237 -32.52 1.27 -0.44
C ASN A 237 -32.59 -0.15 0.13
N SER A 238 -32.01 -1.14 -0.54
CA SER A 238 -32.03 -2.53 -0.10
C SER A 238 -31.36 -2.70 1.27
N VAL A 239 -31.91 -3.62 2.04
CA VAL A 239 -31.32 -4.13 3.29
C VAL A 239 -31.19 -5.63 3.13
N GLU A 240 -29.99 -6.14 3.38
CA GLU A 240 -29.66 -7.56 3.24
C GLU A 240 -29.01 -8.05 4.52
N MET A 241 -29.27 -9.29 4.88
CA MET A 241 -28.66 -9.97 6.01
C MET A 241 -27.83 -11.15 5.51
N PHE A 242 -26.58 -11.22 5.94
CA PHE A 242 -25.69 -12.34 5.70
C PHE A 242 -25.63 -13.22 6.94
N ASN A 243 -26.02 -14.49 6.80
CA ASN A 243 -25.84 -15.47 7.85
C ASN A 243 -24.42 -16.04 7.78
N TRP A 244 -23.64 -15.83 8.85
CA TRP A 244 -22.22 -16.23 8.86
C TRP A 244 -22.01 -17.74 8.79
N ARG A 245 -22.88 -18.53 9.43
CA ARG A 245 -22.75 -20.00 9.47
C ARG A 245 -23.17 -20.64 8.14
N GLN A 246 -24.31 -20.21 7.61
CA GLN A 246 -24.88 -20.74 6.37
C GLN A 246 -24.22 -20.17 5.12
N ARG A 247 -23.53 -19.02 5.23
CA ARG A 247 -22.96 -18.27 4.10
C ARG A 247 -24.02 -17.87 3.08
N THR A 248 -25.21 -17.50 3.55
CA THR A 248 -26.34 -17.15 2.69
C THR A 248 -26.79 -15.72 2.94
N TRP A 249 -27.30 -15.11 1.88
CA TRP A 249 -27.93 -13.80 1.93
C TRP A 249 -29.45 -13.94 1.96
N SER A 250 -30.10 -13.18 2.84
CA SER A 250 -31.55 -13.03 2.90
C SER A 250 -31.94 -11.56 2.82
N PRO A 251 -32.95 -11.19 2.01
CA PRO A 251 -33.44 -9.82 1.98
C PRO A 251 -34.19 -9.47 3.27
N LEU A 252 -34.01 -8.24 3.76
CA LEU A 252 -34.79 -7.66 4.84
C LEU A 252 -35.66 -6.51 4.30
N GLN A 253 -36.49 -5.91 5.16
CA GLN A 253 -37.29 -4.75 4.77
C GLN A 253 -36.39 -3.60 4.29
N SER A 254 -36.65 -3.13 3.06
CA SER A 254 -35.88 -2.03 2.46
C SER A 254 -36.06 -0.73 3.23
N LEU A 255 -35.04 0.12 3.19
CA LEU A 255 -35.08 1.47 3.75
C LEU A 255 -36.21 2.27 3.10
N PRO A 256 -36.93 3.14 3.86
CA PRO A 256 -37.98 3.98 3.30
C PRO A 256 -37.46 4.94 2.21
N LYS A 257 -36.20 5.35 2.32
CA LYS A 257 -35.50 6.20 1.35
C LYS A 257 -34.10 5.66 1.12
N LYS A 258 -33.63 5.74 -0.15
CA LYS A 258 -32.24 5.45 -0.51
C LYS A 258 -31.33 6.40 0.26
N ARG A 259 -30.29 5.86 0.91
CA ARG A 259 -29.28 6.66 1.61
C ARG A 259 -27.93 6.00 1.55
N PHE A 260 -26.87 6.80 1.49
CA PHE A 260 -25.48 6.36 1.50
C PHE A 260 -24.64 7.25 2.42
N GLY A 261 -23.48 6.76 2.85
CA GLY A 261 -22.60 7.51 3.77
C GLY A 261 -23.20 7.71 5.16
N ALA A 262 -24.07 6.79 5.58
CA ALA A 262 -24.63 6.72 6.93
C ALA A 262 -23.77 5.79 7.80
N THR A 263 -23.90 5.91 9.12
CA THR A 263 -23.40 4.92 10.07
C THR A 263 -24.55 4.05 10.59
N SER A 264 -24.23 2.88 11.15
CA SER A 264 -25.23 2.00 11.75
C SER A 264 -24.74 1.41 13.06
N PHE A 265 -25.66 1.18 13.98
CA PHE A 265 -25.39 0.57 15.28
C PHE A 265 -26.61 -0.21 15.76
N VAL A 266 -26.38 -1.14 16.69
CA VAL A 266 -27.46 -1.87 17.38
C VAL A 266 -27.60 -1.30 18.78
N TYR A 267 -28.82 -0.90 19.14
CA TYR A 267 -29.14 -0.39 20.47
C TYR A 267 -30.57 -0.78 20.85
N ASN A 268 -30.77 -1.34 22.06
CA ASN A 268 -32.07 -1.80 22.57
C ASN A 268 -32.87 -2.64 21.55
N ASN A 269 -32.25 -3.67 20.97
CA ASN A 269 -32.82 -4.55 19.92
C ASN A 269 -33.30 -3.81 18.66
N HIS A 270 -32.75 -2.64 18.37
CA HIS A 270 -32.99 -1.94 17.12
C HIS A 270 -31.71 -1.80 16.32
N VAL A 271 -31.77 -2.14 15.03
CA VAL A 271 -30.78 -1.70 14.06
C VAL A 271 -31.10 -0.26 13.71
N THR A 272 -30.22 0.66 14.06
CA THR A 272 -30.37 2.09 13.81
C THR A 272 -29.40 2.52 12.73
N ILE A 273 -29.88 3.33 11.78
CA ILE A 273 -29.06 3.96 10.75
C ILE A 273 -29.08 5.46 11.00
N ALA A 274 -27.90 6.02 11.26
CA ALA A 274 -27.71 7.43 11.56
C ALA A 274 -27.19 8.20 10.35
N GLY A 275 -27.92 9.26 10.01
CA GLY A 275 -27.56 10.20 8.95
C GLY A 275 -27.57 9.61 7.54
N GLY A 276 -26.57 10.01 6.77
CA GLY A 276 -26.41 9.70 5.36
C GLY A 276 -27.16 10.66 4.43
N ARG A 277 -26.90 10.53 3.14
CA ARG A 277 -27.48 11.36 2.10
C ARG A 277 -28.47 10.59 1.26
N SER A 278 -29.70 11.09 1.22
CA SER A 278 -30.70 10.78 0.21
C SER A 278 -30.53 11.76 -0.98
N PRO A 279 -31.07 11.49 -2.17
CA PRO A 279 -30.97 12.40 -3.31
C PRO A 279 -31.31 13.86 -2.94
N GLY A 280 -30.30 14.73 -2.96
CA GLY A 280 -30.42 16.15 -2.62
C GLY A 280 -30.56 16.50 -1.13
N LEU A 281 -30.69 15.54 -0.21
CA LEU A 281 -31.02 15.82 1.20
C LEU A 281 -30.24 14.92 2.17
N VAL A 282 -29.54 15.52 3.13
CA VAL A 282 -28.98 14.78 4.27
C VAL A 282 -30.12 14.36 5.19
N SER A 283 -30.04 13.16 5.75
CA SER A 283 -31.11 12.50 6.51
C SER A 283 -30.80 12.46 8.01
N ASP A 284 -31.81 12.15 8.82
CA ASP A 284 -31.66 11.89 10.25
C ASP A 284 -31.72 10.38 10.55
N MET A 285 -31.78 10.01 11.82
CA MET A 285 -31.84 8.62 12.30
C MET A 285 -33.17 7.93 11.99
N ILE A 286 -33.08 6.69 11.49
CA ILE A 286 -34.18 5.73 11.41
C ILE A 286 -33.78 4.43 12.09
N ARG A 287 -34.76 3.70 12.63
CA ARG A 287 -34.51 2.44 13.33
C ARG A 287 -35.49 1.37 12.89
N MET A 288 -35.04 0.13 12.86
CA MET A 288 -35.87 -1.05 12.62
C MET A 288 -35.74 -1.96 13.83
N ASN A 289 -36.88 -2.44 14.33
CA ASN A 289 -36.88 -3.46 15.38
C ASN A 289 -36.24 -4.73 14.80
N PHE A 290 -35.24 -5.24 15.52
CA PHE A 290 -34.56 -6.48 15.21
C PHE A 290 -34.74 -7.41 16.42
N ASN A 291 -35.85 -8.14 16.43
CA ASN A 291 -36.15 -9.12 17.47
C ASN A 291 -35.89 -10.53 16.91
N PRO A 292 -35.17 -11.41 17.63
CA PRO A 292 -35.11 -12.83 17.28
C PRO A 292 -36.47 -13.56 17.38
N ASN A 293 -37.49 -12.93 18.00
CA ASN A 293 -38.84 -13.49 18.04
C ASN A 293 -39.64 -13.15 16.74
N PRO A 294 -40.13 -14.17 16.01
CA PRO A 294 -40.76 -14.01 14.69
C PRO A 294 -42.13 -13.32 14.68
N ASP A 295 -42.73 -13.06 15.85
CA ASP A 295 -44.09 -12.53 15.96
C ASP A 295 -44.20 -11.01 15.72
N LEU A 296 -43.08 -10.29 15.61
CA LEU A 296 -43.06 -8.86 15.29
C LEU A 296 -42.63 -8.63 13.85
N SER A 297 -43.47 -7.96 13.07
CA SER A 297 -43.12 -7.52 11.73
C SER A 297 -41.98 -6.50 11.79
N MET A 298 -40.88 -6.76 11.08
CA MET A 298 -39.77 -5.83 10.95
C MET A 298 -40.23 -4.61 10.14
N HIS A 299 -40.30 -3.45 10.80
CA HIS A 299 -40.64 -2.20 10.15
C HIS A 299 -39.71 -1.05 10.53
N TRP A 300 -39.38 -0.19 9.56
CA TRP A 300 -38.65 1.05 9.78
C TRP A 300 -39.54 2.11 10.42
N THR A 301 -39.07 2.71 11.50
CA THR A 301 -39.67 3.87 12.16
C THR A 301 -38.66 5.00 12.29
N ASP A 302 -39.14 6.24 12.36
CA ASP A 302 -38.29 7.36 12.73
C ASP A 302 -37.71 7.17 14.13
N CYS A 303 -36.43 7.50 14.31
CA CYS A 303 -35.84 7.55 15.63
C CYS A 303 -36.34 8.82 16.35
N PRO A 304 -36.77 8.74 17.62
CA PRO A 304 -37.16 9.92 18.38
C PRO A 304 -35.96 10.85 18.64
N VAL A 305 -34.76 10.28 18.67
CA VAL A 305 -33.49 10.99 18.80
C VAL A 305 -33.14 11.67 17.47
N LYS A 306 -32.60 12.89 17.55
CA LYS A 306 -32.12 13.66 16.39
C LYS A 306 -30.60 13.80 16.45
N LEU A 307 -29.96 13.77 15.29
CA LEU A 307 -28.54 14.13 15.20
C LEU A 307 -28.33 15.64 15.45
N PRO A 308 -27.12 16.07 15.90
CA PRO A 308 -26.77 17.49 16.05
C PRO A 308 -27.02 18.31 14.79
N SER A 309 -26.76 17.69 13.65
CA SER A 309 -27.18 18.14 12.33
C SER A 309 -27.36 16.90 11.44
N LYS A 310 -28.06 17.05 10.32
CA LYS A 310 -28.16 15.96 9.34
C LYS A 310 -26.78 15.81 8.70
N LEU A 311 -26.09 14.69 8.93
CA LEU A 311 -24.69 14.46 8.54
C LEU A 311 -24.52 13.29 7.56
N GLU A 312 -23.65 13.43 6.57
CA GLU A 312 -23.15 12.33 5.72
C GLU A 312 -21.63 12.14 5.85
N ARG A 313 -21.16 10.91 5.68
CA ARG A 313 -19.73 10.54 5.80
C ARG A 313 -19.12 11.00 7.13
N HIS A 314 -19.92 10.98 8.19
CA HIS A 314 -19.49 11.12 9.57
C HIS A 314 -19.12 9.75 10.14
N SER A 315 -18.52 9.72 11.31
CA SER A 315 -18.34 8.49 12.08
C SER A 315 -19.13 8.57 13.38
N SER A 316 -19.55 7.42 13.91
CA SER A 316 -20.27 7.38 15.18
C SER A 316 -20.01 6.09 15.94
N VAL A 317 -19.91 6.17 17.26
CA VAL A 317 -19.72 5.02 18.15
C VAL A 317 -20.67 5.11 19.34
N LEU A 318 -21.04 3.96 19.91
CA LEU A 318 -21.81 3.90 21.14
C LEU A 318 -20.88 3.96 22.36
N TYR A 319 -21.23 4.78 23.34
CA TYR A 319 -20.53 4.91 24.62
C TYR A 319 -21.54 5.22 25.73
N ASN A 320 -21.71 4.32 26.70
CA ASN A 320 -22.59 4.49 27.88
C ASN A 320 -23.99 5.04 27.56
N ASP A 321 -24.78 4.38 26.70
CA ASP A 321 -26.11 4.83 26.24
C ASP A 321 -26.15 6.15 25.46
N HIS A 322 -24.99 6.67 25.08
CA HIS A 322 -24.85 7.82 24.20
C HIS A 322 -24.26 7.39 22.87
N LEU A 323 -24.66 8.09 21.82
CA LEU A 323 -24.02 8.03 20.52
C LEU A 323 -23.04 9.20 20.43
N ILE A 324 -21.75 8.90 20.31
CA ILE A 324 -20.76 9.92 20.00
C ILE A 324 -20.65 10.03 18.48
N VAL A 325 -20.79 11.25 17.96
CA VAL A 325 -20.78 11.56 16.53
C VAL A 325 -19.62 12.50 16.24
N THR A 326 -18.78 12.15 15.27
CA THR A 326 -17.58 12.93 14.90
C THR A 326 -17.63 13.37 13.45
N GLY A 327 -17.42 14.67 13.24
CA GLY A 327 -17.29 15.31 11.93
C GLY A 327 -18.42 15.01 10.93
N GLY A 328 -18.05 14.84 9.67
CA GLY A 328 -18.96 14.64 8.54
C GLY A 328 -19.37 15.94 7.85
N TYR A 329 -20.24 15.82 6.85
CA TYR A 329 -20.72 16.94 6.05
C TYR A 329 -22.21 17.15 6.25
N ASN A 330 -22.60 18.40 6.55
CA ASN A 330 -23.98 18.76 6.89
C ASN A 330 -24.74 19.47 5.75
N GLY A 331 -24.18 19.54 4.55
CA GLY A 331 -24.72 20.31 3.42
C GLY A 331 -24.13 21.73 3.29
N ASN A 332 -23.63 22.32 4.38
CA ASN A 332 -23.01 23.65 4.38
C ASN A 332 -21.49 23.59 4.51
N GLY A 333 -20.96 22.59 5.23
CA GLY A 333 -19.53 22.46 5.47
C GLY A 333 -19.16 21.13 6.10
N ILE A 334 -17.86 20.87 6.18
CA ILE A 334 -17.29 19.72 6.87
C ILE A 334 -17.09 20.11 8.33
N SER A 335 -17.56 19.28 9.25
CA SER A 335 -17.53 19.53 10.68
C SER A 335 -16.25 18.95 11.32
N ASP A 336 -15.75 19.64 12.31
CA ASP A 336 -14.72 19.23 13.27
C ASP A 336 -15.33 18.86 14.64
N CYS A 337 -16.64 19.02 14.84
CA CYS A 337 -17.26 18.82 16.14
C CYS A 337 -17.30 17.33 16.55
N ILE A 338 -17.18 17.13 17.87
CA ILE A 338 -17.45 15.87 18.56
C ILE A 338 -18.71 16.09 19.40
N HIS A 339 -19.79 15.39 19.06
CA HIS A 339 -21.07 15.52 19.73
C HIS A 339 -21.43 14.25 20.48
N GLU A 340 -22.00 14.41 21.66
CA GLU A 340 -22.65 13.36 22.44
C GLU A 340 -24.16 13.49 22.26
N VAL A 341 -24.80 12.41 21.86
CA VAL A 341 -26.25 12.33 21.65
C VAL A 341 -26.82 11.28 22.59
N GLN A 342 -27.66 11.70 23.53
CA GLN A 342 -28.30 10.78 24.47
C GLN A 342 -29.38 9.95 23.74
N LEU A 343 -29.27 8.62 23.80
CA LEU A 343 -30.21 7.73 23.11
C LEU A 343 -31.48 7.41 23.91
N VAL A 344 -31.53 7.88 25.16
CA VAL A 344 -32.66 7.77 26.08
C VAL A 344 -33.24 9.16 26.37
N PRO A 345 -34.52 9.28 26.75
CA PRO A 345 -35.10 10.56 27.15
C PRO A 345 -34.24 11.23 28.23
N PRO A 346 -33.98 12.54 28.16
CA PRO A 346 -34.62 13.56 27.31
C PRO A 346 -34.06 13.74 25.88
N TYR A 347 -33.21 12.85 25.36
CA TYR A 347 -32.64 12.92 24.01
C TYR A 347 -31.80 14.18 23.73
N THR A 348 -31.00 14.61 24.71
CA THR A 348 -30.18 15.81 24.57
C THR A 348 -28.98 15.59 23.65
N VAL A 349 -28.57 16.67 22.99
CA VAL A 349 -27.34 16.73 22.19
C VAL A 349 -26.39 17.73 22.84
N LYS A 350 -25.17 17.30 23.10
CA LYS A 350 -24.10 18.11 23.70
C LYS A 350 -22.88 18.12 22.78
N THR A 351 -22.34 19.30 22.49
CA THR A 351 -21.01 19.40 21.86
C THR A 351 -19.96 19.21 22.96
N LEU A 352 -19.12 18.19 22.83
CA LEU A 352 -18.07 17.91 23.81
C LEU A 352 -16.80 18.70 23.52
N SER A 353 -16.26 18.53 22.31
CA SER A 353 -15.01 19.15 21.88
C SER A 353 -14.96 19.29 20.35
N ARG A 354 -13.80 19.71 19.83
CA ARG A 354 -13.52 19.82 18.39
C ARG A 354 -12.23 19.08 18.06
N MET A 355 -12.23 18.37 16.94
CA MET A 355 -11.04 17.79 16.34
C MET A 355 -10.11 18.92 15.86
N PRO A 356 -8.78 18.67 15.76
CA PRO A 356 -7.85 19.70 15.29
C PRO A 356 -8.15 20.19 13.86
N GLU A 357 -8.60 19.30 12.99
CA GLU A 357 -9.08 19.62 11.65
C GLU A 357 -10.52 19.13 11.45
N PRO A 358 -11.33 19.81 10.62
CA PRO A 358 -12.62 19.30 10.16
C PRO A 358 -12.43 18.08 9.27
N ARG A 359 -13.24 17.03 9.45
CA ARG A 359 -13.06 15.76 8.75
C ARG A 359 -14.37 15.16 8.27
N ARG A 360 -14.35 14.61 7.06
CA ARG A 360 -15.36 13.67 6.56
C ARG A 360 -14.67 12.44 5.98
N GLY A 361 -15.37 11.31 5.96
CA GLY A 361 -14.82 10.06 5.44
C GLY A 361 -13.65 9.51 6.26
N HIS A 362 -13.45 10.06 7.48
CA HIS A 362 -12.61 9.48 8.52
C HIS A 362 -13.35 8.34 9.19
N SER A 363 -12.63 7.62 10.06
CA SER A 363 -13.25 6.63 10.94
C SER A 363 -12.94 6.90 12.39
N THR A 364 -13.87 6.55 13.27
CA THR A 364 -13.77 6.65 14.72
C THR A 364 -14.02 5.29 15.34
N GLN A 365 -13.14 4.87 16.25
CA GLN A 365 -13.27 3.62 17.01
C GLN A 365 -13.10 3.89 18.50
N LEU A 366 -13.91 3.24 19.33
CA LEU A 366 -13.86 3.38 20.79
C LEU A 366 -12.81 2.42 21.39
N PHE A 367 -11.88 2.97 22.15
CA PHE A 367 -10.88 2.29 22.96
C PHE A 367 -11.06 2.70 24.43
N ASP A 368 -11.87 1.92 25.14
CA ASP A 368 -12.27 2.15 26.53
C ASP A 368 -12.96 3.52 26.67
N ASP A 369 -12.32 4.51 27.30
CA ASP A 369 -12.83 5.89 27.42
C ASP A 369 -12.28 6.84 26.35
N ASN A 370 -11.57 6.33 25.34
CA ASN A 370 -10.91 7.12 24.31
C ASN A 370 -11.48 6.84 22.92
N LEU A 371 -11.65 7.90 22.12
CA LEU A 371 -12.00 7.79 20.71
C LEU A 371 -10.75 7.91 19.86
N LEU A 372 -10.43 6.87 19.09
CA LEU A 372 -9.40 6.95 18.07
C LEU A 372 -10.02 7.39 16.75
N ILE A 373 -9.58 8.53 16.23
CA ILE A 373 -10.06 9.16 15.00
C ILE A 373 -8.91 9.11 13.98
N VAL A 374 -9.16 8.48 12.83
CA VAL A 374 -8.12 8.22 11.82
C VAL A 374 -8.52 8.73 10.45
N GLY A 375 -7.56 9.36 9.77
CA GLY A 375 -7.64 9.77 8.36
C GLY A 375 -8.79 10.74 8.05
N GLY A 376 -9.36 10.59 6.86
CA GLY A 376 -10.44 11.44 6.33
C GLY A 376 -9.93 12.57 5.44
N SER A 377 -10.82 13.53 5.14
CA SER A 377 -10.53 14.70 4.30
C SER A 377 -11.14 15.97 4.87
N THR A 378 -10.43 17.10 4.71
CA THR A 378 -10.88 18.43 5.17
C THR A 378 -11.74 19.17 4.14
N THR A 379 -11.63 18.85 2.85
CA THR A 379 -12.33 19.56 1.75
C THR A 379 -13.05 18.63 0.75
N ASP A 380 -12.98 17.31 0.94
CA ASP A 380 -13.39 16.26 -0.01
C ASP A 380 -12.49 16.12 -1.26
N ARG A 381 -11.39 16.86 -1.33
CA ARG A 381 -10.37 16.70 -2.37
C ARG A 381 -9.33 15.67 -1.93
N TYR A 382 -8.86 14.87 -2.88
CA TYR A 382 -7.85 13.84 -2.59
C TYR A 382 -6.53 14.44 -2.09
N GLN A 383 -6.18 15.66 -2.50
CA GLN A 383 -4.97 16.36 -2.01
C GLN A 383 -5.01 16.67 -0.52
N ASP A 384 -6.21 16.77 0.06
CA ASP A 384 -6.43 17.17 1.46
C ASP A 384 -6.81 15.95 2.32
N TYR A 385 -6.37 14.76 1.92
CA TYR A 385 -6.50 13.56 2.75
C TYR A 385 -5.51 13.61 3.90
N LEU A 386 -5.89 13.00 5.01
CA LEU A 386 -5.15 13.09 6.26
C LEU A 386 -4.48 11.75 6.58
N SER A 387 -3.24 11.78 7.04
CA SER A 387 -2.58 10.64 7.72
C SER A 387 -2.68 10.73 9.24
N SER A 388 -3.20 11.84 9.77
CA SER A 388 -3.22 12.09 11.20
C SER A 388 -4.14 11.14 11.95
N VAL A 389 -3.63 10.68 13.09
CA VAL A 389 -4.32 9.86 14.09
C VAL A 389 -4.52 10.75 15.32
N VAL A 390 -5.76 10.89 15.76
CA VAL A 390 -6.13 11.70 16.92
C VAL A 390 -6.82 10.82 17.92
N VAL A 391 -6.37 10.85 19.18
CA VAL A 391 -7.09 10.27 20.30
C VAL A 391 -7.84 11.37 21.04
N TYR A 392 -9.12 11.17 21.31
CA TYR A 392 -9.93 12.04 22.13
C TYR A 392 -10.31 11.33 23.43
N ASP A 393 -9.82 11.83 24.55
CA ASP A 393 -10.14 11.32 25.89
C ASP A 393 -11.48 11.93 26.32
N ILE A 394 -12.52 11.09 26.42
CA ILE A 394 -13.89 11.53 26.70
C ILE A 394 -13.98 12.13 28.12
N LYS A 395 -13.20 11.60 29.07
CA LYS A 395 -13.25 12.03 30.47
C LYS A 395 -12.52 13.36 30.68
N LYS A 396 -11.39 13.55 30.01
CA LYS A 396 -10.62 14.81 30.07
C LYS A 396 -11.14 15.87 29.10
N ASN A 397 -11.94 15.47 28.12
CA ASN A 397 -12.43 16.31 27.05
C ASN A 397 -11.31 16.92 26.19
N GLU A 398 -10.25 16.16 25.94
CA GLU A 398 -9.03 16.62 25.28
C GLU A 398 -8.69 15.77 24.06
N CYS A 399 -8.26 16.43 22.97
CA CYS A 399 -7.70 15.79 21.79
C CYS A 399 -6.18 15.77 21.88
N LYS A 400 -5.57 14.62 21.62
CA LYS A 400 -4.12 14.45 21.48
C LYS A 400 -3.81 13.81 20.13
N GLN A 401 -2.81 14.35 19.44
CA GLN A 401 -2.30 13.74 18.22
C GLN A 401 -1.33 12.60 18.56
N LEU A 402 -1.49 11.47 17.87
CA LEU A 402 -0.59 10.31 17.94
C LEU A 402 0.27 10.24 16.67
N ALA A 403 1.22 9.29 16.64
CA ALA A 403 2.01 9.03 15.44
C ALA A 403 1.10 8.77 14.22
N PRO A 404 1.39 9.38 13.07
CA PRO A 404 0.52 9.33 11.90
C PRO A 404 0.53 7.95 11.23
N LEU A 405 -0.47 7.71 10.39
CA LEU A 405 -0.48 6.60 9.45
C LEU A 405 0.67 6.74 8.42
N PRO A 406 1.14 5.62 7.81
CA PRO A 406 2.20 5.64 6.80
C PRO A 406 1.89 6.46 5.54
N TYR A 407 0.62 6.74 5.29
CA TYR A 407 0.14 7.54 4.17
C TYR A 407 -1.20 8.19 4.49
N GLU A 408 -1.53 9.25 3.74
CA GLU A 408 -2.80 9.95 3.82
C GLU A 408 -3.92 9.12 3.21
N VAL A 409 -5.04 8.96 3.92
CA VAL A 409 -6.14 8.09 3.49
C VAL A 409 -7.51 8.61 3.91
N SER A 410 -8.49 8.43 3.03
CA SER A 410 -9.91 8.69 3.31
C SER A 410 -10.78 7.58 2.73
N LEU A 411 -12.03 7.50 3.15
CA LEU A 411 -13.04 6.56 2.65
C LEU A 411 -12.67 5.09 2.88
N MET A 412 -11.85 4.82 3.90
CA MET A 412 -11.46 3.48 4.33
C MET A 412 -12.53 2.87 5.25
N ALA A 413 -12.58 1.54 5.27
CA ALA A 413 -13.26 0.83 6.35
C ALA A 413 -12.28 0.63 7.51
N THR A 414 -12.76 0.73 8.75
CA THR A 414 -11.94 0.36 9.91
C THR A 414 -12.72 -0.48 10.90
N VAL A 415 -11.99 -1.31 11.65
CA VAL A 415 -12.51 -2.09 12.78
C VAL A 415 -11.52 -2.09 13.93
N ARG A 416 -12.02 -2.23 15.16
CA ARG A 416 -11.18 -2.50 16.34
C ARG A 416 -10.85 -3.99 16.41
N TRP A 417 -9.58 -4.30 16.71
CA TRP A 417 -9.10 -5.65 16.98
C TRP A 417 -8.13 -5.64 18.17
N GLY A 418 -8.66 -5.95 19.37
CA GLY A 418 -7.93 -5.79 20.63
C GLY A 418 -7.54 -4.33 20.88
N ASP A 419 -6.23 -4.10 21.07
CA ASP A 419 -5.60 -2.77 21.21
C ASP A 419 -5.23 -2.12 19.86
N ASN A 420 -5.69 -2.70 18.75
CA ASN A 420 -5.36 -2.24 17.41
C ASN A 420 -6.59 -1.74 16.67
N ILE A 421 -6.36 -0.84 15.73
CA ILE A 421 -7.31 -0.51 14.66
C ILE A 421 -6.79 -1.10 13.35
N VAL A 422 -7.67 -1.73 12.59
CA VAL A 422 -7.36 -2.30 11.28
C VAL A 422 -8.03 -1.42 10.23
N LEU A 423 -7.24 -0.84 9.34
CA LEU A 423 -7.68 0.03 8.25
C LEU A 423 -7.61 -0.75 6.94
N MET A 424 -8.68 -0.72 6.15
CA MET A 424 -8.80 -1.47 4.91
C MET A 424 -9.29 -0.58 3.78
N GLY A 425 -8.55 -0.58 2.67
CA GLY A 425 -8.94 0.14 1.46
C GLY A 425 -8.90 1.66 1.63
N GLY A 426 -9.88 2.33 1.04
CA GLY A 426 -9.92 3.78 0.91
C GLY A 426 -9.19 4.28 -0.33
N ALA A 427 -8.91 5.57 -0.37
CA ALA A 427 -8.13 6.19 -1.43
C ALA A 427 -6.99 7.02 -0.83
N ASP A 428 -5.84 7.05 -1.52
CA ASP A 428 -4.68 7.84 -1.13
C ASP A 428 -4.78 9.30 -1.64
N LYS A 429 -3.77 10.12 -1.30
CA LYS A 429 -3.68 11.51 -1.74
C LYS A 429 -3.50 11.72 -3.25
N ARG A 430 -3.33 10.66 -4.03
CA ARG A 430 -3.31 10.69 -5.50
C ARG A 430 -4.67 10.27 -6.09
N GLY A 431 -5.66 10.02 -5.24
CA GLY A 431 -6.97 9.49 -5.62
C GLY A 431 -6.95 8.00 -5.98
N LYS A 432 -5.85 7.29 -5.73
CA LYS A 432 -5.72 5.87 -6.07
C LYS A 432 -6.52 5.03 -5.07
N VAL A 433 -7.42 4.21 -5.59
CA VAL A 433 -8.18 3.25 -4.78
C VAL A 433 -7.25 2.16 -4.25
N LEU A 434 -7.36 1.86 -2.95
CA LEU A 434 -6.45 0.99 -2.24
C LEU A 434 -7.08 -0.38 -1.98
N HIS A 435 -6.21 -1.39 -1.90
CA HIS A 435 -6.51 -2.72 -1.35
C HIS A 435 -5.57 -3.04 -0.18
N THR A 436 -4.81 -2.03 0.26
CA THR A 436 -3.86 -2.11 1.36
C THR A 436 -4.62 -2.27 2.67
N VAL A 437 -4.03 -3.06 3.56
CA VAL A 437 -4.55 -3.32 4.90
C VAL A 437 -3.46 -2.97 5.89
N ILE A 438 -3.75 -2.10 6.84
CA ILE A 438 -2.84 -1.69 7.90
C ILE A 438 -3.45 -2.07 9.23
N ILE A 439 -2.63 -2.60 10.13
CA ILE A 439 -2.93 -2.68 11.55
C ILE A 439 -2.10 -1.61 12.27
N TYR A 440 -2.76 -0.77 13.05
CA TYR A 440 -2.15 0.27 13.87
C TYR A 440 -2.41 -0.02 15.33
N ASN A 441 -1.35 -0.12 16.13
CA ASN A 441 -1.45 -0.35 17.56
C ASN A 441 -1.53 0.98 18.29
N VAL A 442 -2.60 1.18 19.07
CA VAL A 442 -2.87 2.47 19.72
C VAL A 442 -1.89 2.77 20.85
N LYS A 443 -1.34 1.73 21.50
CA LYS A 443 -0.42 1.87 22.63
C LYS A 443 1.01 2.14 22.20
N THR A 444 1.49 1.45 21.16
CA THR A 444 2.86 1.62 20.64
C THR A 444 2.95 2.68 19.56
N GLU A 445 1.82 3.15 19.03
CA GLU A 445 1.73 4.12 17.93
C GLU A 445 2.42 3.63 16.64
N GLN A 446 2.56 2.31 16.49
CA GLN A 446 3.20 1.68 15.33
C GLN A 446 2.16 1.10 14.37
N SER A 447 2.51 1.11 13.08
CA SER A 447 1.71 0.52 12.02
C SER A 447 2.47 -0.59 11.29
N HIS A 448 1.74 -1.65 10.95
CA HIS A 448 2.25 -2.77 10.17
C HIS A 448 1.30 -3.10 9.03
N LEU A 449 1.86 -3.65 7.96
CA LEU A 449 1.07 -4.13 6.83
C LEU A 449 0.53 -5.52 7.13
N LEU A 450 -0.75 -5.71 6.86
CA LEU A 450 -1.38 -7.02 6.80
C LEU A 450 -1.47 -7.48 5.33
N PRO A 451 -1.74 -8.79 5.09
CA PRO A 451 -2.08 -9.28 3.76
C PRO A 451 -3.13 -8.39 3.10
N ARG A 452 -2.91 -8.06 1.83
CA ARG A 452 -3.75 -7.12 1.09
C ARG A 452 -5.08 -7.78 0.71
N MET A 453 -6.15 -6.98 0.64
CA MET A 453 -7.42 -7.42 0.04
C MET A 453 -7.20 -7.81 -1.43
N ARG A 454 -8.05 -8.69 -1.93
CA ARG A 454 -8.06 -9.08 -3.35
C ARG A 454 -8.58 -7.94 -4.21
N CYS A 455 -9.68 -7.30 -3.79
CA CYS A 455 -10.24 -6.16 -4.50
C CYS A 455 -9.75 -4.82 -3.92
N LYS A 456 -9.48 -3.86 -4.80
CA LYS A 456 -9.36 -2.44 -4.44
C LYS A 456 -10.76 -1.89 -4.14
N ARG A 457 -10.89 -1.18 -3.02
CA ARG A 457 -12.18 -0.66 -2.54
C ARG A 457 -11.96 0.67 -1.86
N ARG A 458 -12.76 1.68 -2.21
CA ARG A 458 -12.99 2.86 -1.35
C ARG A 458 -14.48 3.00 -1.06
N GLY A 459 -14.81 3.68 0.04
CA GLY A 459 -16.20 3.77 0.51
C GLY A 459 -16.83 2.42 0.84
N CYS A 460 -16.02 1.43 1.20
CA CYS A 460 -16.49 0.14 1.71
C CYS A 460 -16.83 0.25 3.20
N THR A 461 -17.45 -0.80 3.73
CA THR A 461 -17.69 -0.96 5.18
C THR A 461 -17.09 -2.27 5.66
N ALA A 462 -16.81 -2.38 6.96
CA ALA A 462 -16.28 -3.60 7.55
C ALA A 462 -16.83 -3.84 8.95
N VAL A 463 -16.94 -5.12 9.31
CA VAL A 463 -17.41 -5.58 10.62
C VAL A 463 -16.55 -6.74 11.12
N VAL A 464 -16.54 -6.97 12.43
CA VAL A 464 -15.84 -8.09 13.07
C VAL A 464 -16.85 -9.15 13.49
N ILE A 465 -16.65 -10.40 13.10
CA ILE A 465 -17.46 -11.54 13.52
C ILE A 465 -16.55 -12.74 13.88
N GLY A 466 -16.60 -13.15 15.14
CA GLY A 466 -15.65 -14.11 15.70
C GLY A 466 -14.20 -13.66 15.44
N ASN A 467 -13.40 -14.53 14.83
CA ASN A 467 -12.00 -14.27 14.49
C ASN A 467 -11.79 -13.67 13.07
N ASN A 468 -12.83 -13.07 12.49
CA ASN A 468 -12.81 -12.62 11.11
C ASN A 468 -13.23 -11.16 10.99
N ILE A 469 -12.58 -10.44 10.08
CA ILE A 469 -13.05 -9.16 9.57
C ILE A 469 -13.75 -9.41 8.25
N VAL A 470 -14.95 -8.89 8.08
CA VAL A 470 -15.71 -8.98 6.82
C VAL A 470 -15.80 -7.58 6.21
N VAL A 471 -15.34 -7.42 4.98
CA VAL A 471 -15.36 -6.18 4.22
C VAL A 471 -16.38 -6.29 3.09
N LEU A 472 -17.26 -5.29 2.98
CA LEU A 472 -18.40 -5.31 2.07
C LEU A 472 -18.43 -4.07 1.17
N GLY A 473 -18.65 -4.30 -0.12
CA GLY A 473 -18.91 -3.23 -1.09
C GLY A 473 -17.74 -2.29 -1.33
N GLY A 474 -18.06 -1.01 -1.53
CA GLY A 474 -17.17 0.03 -2.03
C GLY A 474 -17.23 0.15 -3.56
N ASP A 475 -16.44 1.05 -4.13
CA ASP A 475 -16.18 1.10 -5.57
C ASP A 475 -14.71 0.76 -5.88
N ASP A 476 -14.49 0.21 -7.07
CA ASP A 476 -13.15 -0.12 -7.57
C ASP A 476 -12.43 1.09 -8.21
N GLU A 477 -11.23 0.86 -8.73
CA GLU A 477 -10.45 1.90 -9.41
C GLU A 477 -11.08 2.46 -10.69
N ARG A 478 -12.08 1.76 -11.25
CA ARG A 478 -12.87 2.20 -12.42
C ARG A 478 -14.15 2.92 -11.99
N GLY A 479 -14.38 3.10 -10.69
CA GLY A 479 -15.60 3.70 -10.15
C GLY A 479 -16.82 2.80 -10.25
N ARG A 480 -16.63 1.46 -10.34
CA ARG A 480 -17.74 0.51 -10.36
C ARG A 480 -18.04 0.07 -8.93
N ASP A 481 -19.28 0.28 -8.50
CA ASP A 481 -19.79 -0.24 -7.23
C ASP A 481 -19.64 -1.77 -7.16
N LEU A 482 -19.23 -2.28 -6.01
CA LEU A 482 -18.90 -3.69 -5.80
C LEU A 482 -20.02 -4.43 -5.06
N LYS A 483 -20.27 -5.67 -5.50
CA LYS A 483 -21.09 -6.67 -4.79
C LYS A 483 -20.27 -7.58 -3.90
N SER A 484 -18.97 -7.66 -4.19
CA SER A 484 -18.07 -8.64 -3.60
C SER A 484 -17.89 -8.39 -2.11
N VAL A 485 -17.70 -9.48 -1.39
CA VAL A 485 -17.50 -9.53 0.05
C VAL A 485 -16.29 -10.38 0.31
N GLU A 486 -15.39 -9.88 1.15
CA GLU A 486 -14.15 -10.54 1.50
C GLU A 486 -14.05 -10.68 3.01
N ALA A 487 -13.51 -11.80 3.48
CA ALA A 487 -13.22 -12.00 4.89
C ALA A 487 -11.73 -12.26 5.13
N PHE A 488 -11.16 -11.56 6.09
CA PHE A 488 -9.82 -11.80 6.61
C PHE A 488 -9.90 -12.56 7.91
N ASN A 489 -9.16 -13.67 8.02
CA ASN A 489 -9.09 -14.47 9.23
C ASN A 489 -7.76 -14.23 9.95
N PHE A 490 -7.82 -13.91 11.26
CA PHE A 490 -6.63 -13.61 12.06
C PHE A 490 -5.83 -14.83 12.54
N GLU A 491 -6.39 -16.04 12.48
CA GLU A 491 -5.65 -17.27 12.78
C GLU A 491 -4.82 -17.69 11.57
N SER A 492 -5.41 -17.69 10.37
CA SER A 492 -4.72 -18.13 9.15
C SER A 492 -3.97 -17.01 8.42
N TYR A 493 -4.22 -15.74 8.75
CA TYR A 493 -3.70 -14.57 8.04
C TYR A 493 -4.02 -14.58 6.54
N THR A 494 -5.21 -15.05 6.15
CA THR A 494 -5.61 -15.14 4.74
C THR A 494 -6.94 -14.48 4.46
N TRP A 495 -7.06 -13.95 3.24
CA TRP A 495 -8.31 -13.45 2.67
C TRP A 495 -9.07 -14.56 1.92
N GLN A 496 -10.35 -14.70 2.21
CA GLN A 496 -11.29 -15.54 1.49
C GLN A 496 -12.42 -14.69 0.88
N GLU A 497 -12.88 -15.09 -0.30
CA GLU A 497 -14.09 -14.52 -0.90
C GLU A 497 -15.32 -15.16 -0.26
N LEU A 498 -16.31 -14.32 0.03
CA LEU A 498 -17.62 -14.74 0.50
C LEU A 498 -18.67 -14.52 -0.59
N PRO A 499 -19.83 -15.18 -0.49
CA PRO A 499 -20.93 -14.97 -1.41
C PRO A 499 -21.26 -13.48 -1.56
N GLU A 500 -21.44 -13.04 -2.81
CA GLU A 500 -21.68 -11.64 -3.13
C GLU A 500 -23.06 -11.16 -2.65
N MET A 501 -23.15 -9.86 -2.36
CA MET A 501 -24.44 -9.20 -2.16
C MET A 501 -25.28 -9.23 -3.44
N SER A 502 -26.61 -9.19 -3.32
CA SER A 502 -27.48 -9.13 -4.50
C SER A 502 -27.34 -7.81 -5.28
N ARG A 503 -27.05 -6.71 -4.57
CA ARG A 503 -26.86 -5.36 -5.11
C ARG A 503 -25.45 -4.85 -4.84
N ALA A 504 -24.89 -4.16 -5.82
CA ALA A 504 -23.62 -3.45 -5.65
C ALA A 504 -23.84 -2.23 -4.75
N ARG A 505 -22.87 -1.90 -3.90
CA ARG A 505 -23.02 -0.82 -2.91
C ARG A 505 -21.74 -0.01 -2.74
N TRP A 506 -21.83 1.29 -2.99
CA TRP A 506 -20.82 2.28 -2.56
C TRP A 506 -21.33 3.09 -1.36
N PHE A 507 -20.50 3.28 -0.34
CA PHE A 507 -20.88 3.80 0.99
C PHE A 507 -22.10 3.11 1.65
N PRO A 508 -22.15 1.76 1.69
CA PRO A 508 -23.10 1.07 2.54
C PRO A 508 -22.75 1.25 4.02
N THR A 509 -23.70 0.92 4.87
CA THR A 509 -23.46 0.76 6.31
C THR A 509 -23.71 -0.69 6.71
N ALA A 510 -22.96 -1.21 7.68
CA ALA A 510 -23.10 -2.58 8.15
C ALA A 510 -22.97 -2.69 9.67
N VAL A 511 -23.68 -3.65 10.25
CA VAL A 511 -23.63 -3.96 11.67
C VAL A 511 -23.83 -5.44 11.93
N VAL A 512 -23.23 -5.95 13.00
CA VAL A 512 -23.41 -7.34 13.45
C VAL A 512 -24.57 -7.40 14.44
N VAL A 513 -25.50 -8.33 14.21
CA VAL A 513 -26.74 -8.51 14.97
C VAL A 513 -26.81 -9.87 15.63
#